data_AF-A0A7X8HNE6-F1
#
_entry.id   AF-A0A7X8HNE6-F1
#
_cell.length_a   1.000
_cell.length_b   1.000
_cell.length_c   1.000
_cell.angle_alpha   90.00
_cell.angle_beta   90.00
_cell.angle_gamma   90.00
#
_symmetry.space_group_name_H-M   'P 1'
#
loop_
_entity.id
_entity.type
_entity.pdbx_description
1 polymer ?
#
loop_
_entity_poly.entity_id
_entity_poly.type
_entity_poly.pdbx_seq_one_letter_code
_entity_poly.pdbx_strand_id
1 'polypeptide(L)'
;DGKIAVFTLHPKLEQLLTDSIEQTQIGAYPVLEPQVARQVFNTLKESAENMSLQNLPPVLICSSRVRLPLRRLIEKNLPNLAVLSLNEIDPNIEIEVIGTVMLE
;
A
#
# COMPACT_ATOMS: atom_id res chain seq x y z
N ASP A 1 17.12 13.56 -8.53
CA ASP A 1 16.60 12.77 -9.66
C ASP A 1 15.09 12.71 -9.55
N GLY A 2 14.37 13.28 -10.50
CA GLY A 2 12.91 13.41 -10.45
C GLY A 2 12.17 12.09 -10.70
N LYS A 3 12.64 10.99 -10.10
CA LYS A 3 12.04 9.66 -10.21
C LYS A 3 11.77 9.08 -8.83
N ILE A 4 10.70 8.31 -8.71
CA ILE A 4 10.37 7.56 -7.50
C ILE A 4 10.07 6.10 -7.87
N ALA A 5 10.85 5.18 -7.30
CA ALA A 5 10.59 3.75 -7.42
C ALA A 5 9.49 3.35 -6.44
N VAL A 6 8.49 2.61 -6.90
CA VAL A 6 7.30 2.27 -6.11
C VAL A 6 6.84 0.84 -6.35
N PHE A 7 6.16 0.28 -5.36
CA PHE A 7 5.25 -0.84 -5.54
C PHE A 7 3.83 -0.32 -5.80
N THR A 8 3.02 -1.14 -6.48
CA THR A 8 1.58 -0.90 -6.67
C THR A 8 0.77 -2.07 -6.12
N LEU A 9 -0.55 -1.91 -5.99
CA LEU A 9 -1.44 -3.02 -5.65
C LEU A 9 -1.94 -3.71 -6.92
N HIS A 10 -1.97 -5.04 -6.92
CA HIS A 10 -2.64 -5.79 -7.98
C HIS A 10 -4.15 -5.47 -7.96
N PRO A 11 -4.83 -5.31 -9.11
CA PRO A 11 -6.24 -4.91 -9.16
C PRO A 11 -7.18 -5.75 -8.30
N LYS A 12 -6.94 -7.07 -8.21
CA LYS A 12 -7.74 -7.96 -7.33
C LYS A 12 -7.56 -7.64 -5.84
N LEU A 13 -6.33 -7.37 -5.41
CA LEU A 13 -6.05 -6.99 -4.02
C LEU A 13 -6.64 -5.61 -3.72
N GLU A 14 -6.52 -4.68 -4.65
CA GLU A 14 -7.09 -3.35 -4.54
C GLU A 14 -8.62 -3.38 -4.44
N GLN A 15 -9.28 -4.21 -5.24
CA GLN A 15 -10.73 -4.42 -5.17
C GLN A 15 -11.13 -5.04 -3.83
N LEU A 16 -10.43 -6.09 -3.38
CA LEU A 16 -10.67 -6.72 -2.08
C LEU A 16 -10.56 -5.70 -0.93
N LEU A 17 -9.50 -4.89 -0.94
CA LEU A 17 -9.31 -3.84 0.06
C LEU A 17 -10.44 -2.80 -0.03
N THR A 18 -10.81 -2.40 -1.23
CA THR A 18 -11.91 -1.45 -1.47
C THR A 18 -13.23 -1.94 -0.89
N ASP A 19 -13.59 -3.20 -1.15
CA ASP A 19 -14.85 -3.81 -0.73
C ASP A 19 -14.89 -4.07 0.78
N SER A 20 -13.72 -4.23 1.41
CA SER A 20 -13.60 -4.41 2.87
C SER A 20 -13.70 -3.11 3.67
N ILE A 21 -13.74 -1.94 3.03
CA ILE A 21 -13.77 -0.67 3.76
C ILE A 21 -15.14 -0.45 4.39
N GLU A 22 -15.17 -0.39 5.72
CA GLU A 22 -16.35 -0.04 6.50
C GLU A 22 -16.14 1.25 7.29
N GLN A 23 -17.24 1.89 7.68
CA GLN A 23 -17.20 3.01 8.62
C GLN A 23 -17.10 2.49 10.05
N THR A 24 -15.99 2.79 10.71
CA THR A 24 -15.73 2.40 12.09
C THR A 24 -15.64 3.63 13.00
N GLN A 25 -15.40 3.45 14.30
CA GLN A 25 -15.20 4.56 15.24
C GLN A 25 -13.98 5.43 14.91
N ILE A 26 -12.99 4.87 14.19
CA ILE A 26 -11.79 5.60 13.72
C ILE A 26 -11.94 6.09 12.26
N GLY A 27 -13.16 6.03 11.71
CA GLY A 27 -13.52 6.36 10.33
C GLY A 27 -13.41 5.16 9.39
N ALA A 28 -13.31 5.44 8.08
CA ALA A 28 -13.12 4.42 7.05
C ALA A 28 -11.89 3.55 7.34
N TYR A 29 -12.10 2.24 7.43
CA TYR A 29 -11.08 1.25 7.80
C TYR A 29 -11.36 -0.11 7.14
N PRO A 30 -10.34 -0.85 6.67
CA PRO A 30 -10.54 -2.18 6.09
C PRO A 30 -10.89 -3.21 7.18
N VAL A 31 -12.05 -3.85 7.07
CA VAL A 31 -12.49 -4.95 7.93
C VAL A 31 -12.29 -6.25 7.17
N LEU A 32 -11.23 -6.96 7.52
CA LEU A 32 -10.78 -8.17 6.83
C LEU A 32 -10.86 -9.39 7.75
N GLU A 33 -11.12 -10.55 7.16
CA GLU A 33 -10.92 -11.83 7.86
C GLU A 33 -9.47 -11.93 8.37
N PRO A 34 -9.22 -12.47 9.58
CA PRO A 34 -7.89 -12.48 10.18
C PRO A 34 -6.81 -13.13 9.31
N GLN A 35 -7.17 -14.15 8.52
CA GLN A 35 -6.24 -14.80 7.59
C GLN A 35 -5.84 -13.88 6.44
N VAL A 36 -6.81 -13.20 5.83
CA VAL A 36 -6.58 -12.26 4.73
C VAL A 36 -5.76 -11.08 5.20
N ALA A 37 -6.09 -10.51 6.38
CA ALA A 37 -5.31 -9.43 6.96
C ALA A 37 -3.83 -9.82 7.11
N ARG A 38 -3.55 -11.02 7.66
CA ARG A 38 -2.18 -11.53 7.79
C ARG A 38 -1.46 -11.65 6.44
N GLN A 39 -2.12 -12.16 5.40
CA GLN A 39 -1.52 -12.27 4.06
C GLN A 39 -1.23 -10.89 3.47
N VAL A 40 -2.14 -9.92 3.61
CA VAL A 40 -1.92 -8.53 3.20
C VAL A 40 -0.71 -7.93 3.93
N PHE A 41 -0.61 -8.14 5.24
CA PHE A 41 0.53 -7.65 6.02
C PHE A 41 1.86 -8.25 5.56
N ASN A 42 1.91 -9.56 5.36
CA ASN A 42 3.14 -10.26 4.98
C ASN A 42 3.62 -9.81 3.60
N THR A 43 2.72 -9.78 2.61
CA THR A 43 3.06 -9.38 1.24
C THR A 43 3.51 -7.91 1.16
N LEU A 44 2.87 -7.01 1.92
CA LEU A 44 3.32 -5.61 2.04
C LEU A 44 4.67 -5.48 2.73
N LYS A 45 4.90 -6.26 3.79
CA LYS A 45 6.17 -6.28 4.52
C LYS A 45 7.32 -6.74 3.63
N GLU A 46 7.15 -7.85 2.95
CA GLU A 46 8.14 -8.40 2.02
C GLU A 46 8.47 -7.41 0.91
N SER A 47 7.45 -6.75 0.35
CA SER A 47 7.63 -5.72 -0.67
C SER A 47 8.45 -4.52 -0.13
N ALA A 48 8.15 -4.06 1.07
CA ALA A 48 8.89 -2.97 1.72
C ALA A 48 10.34 -3.35 2.06
N GLU A 49 10.57 -4.58 2.52
CA GLU A 49 11.89 -5.12 2.78
C GLU A 49 12.71 -5.24 1.48
N ASN A 50 12.10 -5.71 0.38
CA ASN A 50 12.74 -5.80 -0.93
C ASN A 50 13.20 -4.43 -1.46
N MET A 51 12.41 -3.37 -1.26
CA MET A 51 12.83 -2.01 -1.60
C MET A 51 14.00 -1.55 -0.71
N SER A 52 13.89 -1.80 0.60
CA SER A 52 14.92 -1.41 1.57
C SER A 52 16.26 -2.08 1.28
N LEU A 53 16.26 -3.37 0.91
CA LEU A 53 17.46 -4.12 0.51
C LEU A 53 18.14 -3.56 -0.73
N GLN A 54 17.38 -2.89 -1.60
CA GLN A 54 17.89 -2.18 -2.78
C GLN A 54 18.29 -0.74 -2.47
N ASN A 55 18.32 -0.34 -1.19
CA ASN A 55 18.51 1.04 -0.72
C ASN A 55 17.46 2.03 -1.28
N LEU A 56 16.26 1.54 -1.61
CA LEU A 56 15.14 2.36 -2.06
C LEU A 56 14.19 2.65 -0.88
N PRO A 57 13.63 3.87 -0.80
CA PRO A 57 12.60 4.17 0.19
C PRO A 57 11.34 3.31 -0.07
N PRO A 58 10.75 2.65 0.94
CA PRO A 58 9.55 1.85 0.74
C PRO A 58 8.31 2.71 0.45
N VAL A 59 7.80 2.62 -0.78
CA VAL A 59 6.66 3.41 -1.24
C VAL A 59 5.68 2.51 -1.98
N LEU A 60 4.42 2.55 -1.53
CA LEU A 60 3.28 1.92 -2.18
C LEU A 60 2.38 2.99 -2.78
N ILE A 61 2.06 2.87 -4.07
CA ILE A 61 0.98 3.62 -4.72
C ILE A 61 -0.28 2.76 -4.79
N CYS A 62 -1.41 3.36 -4.46
CA CYS A 62 -2.75 2.79 -4.59
C CYS A 62 -3.77 3.86 -5.01
N SER A 63 -5.03 3.48 -5.15
CA SER A 63 -6.15 4.39 -5.37
C SER A 63 -6.40 5.26 -4.14
N SER A 64 -6.88 6.49 -4.36
CA SER A 64 -7.20 7.43 -3.28
C SER A 64 -8.23 6.88 -2.28
N ARG A 65 -9.12 5.97 -2.72
CA ARG A 65 -10.12 5.33 -1.86
C ARG A 65 -9.49 4.40 -0.83
N VAL A 66 -8.48 3.63 -1.23
CA VAL A 66 -7.80 2.65 -0.37
C VAL A 66 -6.72 3.29 0.49
N ARG A 67 -6.10 4.37 0.01
CA ARG A 67 -4.92 5.01 0.59
C ARG A 67 -5.00 5.19 2.12
N LEU A 68 -5.95 5.99 2.62
CA LEU A 68 -6.03 6.29 4.06
C LEU A 68 -6.46 5.08 4.90
N PRO A 69 -7.50 4.32 4.51
CA PRO A 69 -7.86 3.08 5.21
C PRO A 69 -6.70 2.08 5.31
N LEU A 70 -5.97 1.85 4.22
CA LEU A 70 -4.81 0.95 4.21
C LEU A 70 -3.68 1.48 5.10
N ARG A 71 -3.36 2.78 5.04
CA ARG A 71 -2.36 3.39 5.92
C ARG A 71 -2.70 3.17 7.40
N ARG A 72 -3.96 3.39 7.80
CA ARG A 72 -4.43 3.14 9.18
C ARG A 72 -4.29 1.68 9.59
N LEU A 73 -4.59 0.75 8.67
CA LEU A 73 -4.42 -0.67 8.91
C LEU A 73 -2.96 -1.01 9.21
N ILE A 74 -2.01 -0.45 8.45
CA ILE A 74 -0.63 -0.91 8.48
C ILE A 74 0.33 -0.11 9.36
N GLU A 75 -0.04 1.10 9.78
CA GLU A 75 0.92 2.07 10.32
C GLU A 75 1.67 1.64 11.58
N LYS A 76 1.04 0.84 12.43
CA LYS A 76 1.67 0.33 13.66
C LYS A 76 2.74 -0.72 13.37
N ASN A 77 2.56 -1.51 12.31
CA ASN A 77 3.40 -2.65 11.98
C ASN A 77 4.42 -2.33 10.88
N LEU A 78 4.08 -1.42 9.96
CA LEU A 78 4.89 -0.98 8.83
C LEU A 78 5.02 0.55 8.83
N PRO A 79 5.62 1.16 9.86
CA PRO A 79 5.69 2.62 9.98
C PRO A 79 6.50 3.27 8.85
N ASN A 80 7.47 2.54 8.27
CA ASN A 80 8.37 3.03 7.22
C ASN A 80 7.80 2.86 5.80
N LEU A 81 6.68 2.16 5.63
CA LEU A 81 6.03 2.03 4.32
C LEU A 81 5.13 3.24 4.07
N ALA A 82 5.56 4.11 3.17
CA ALA A 82 4.74 5.21 2.69
C ALA A 82 3.61 4.66 1.81
N VAL A 83 2.37 5.09 2.07
CA VAL A 83 1.20 4.74 1.26
C VAL A 83 0.67 6.02 0.62
N LEU A 84 0.76 6.10 -0.70
CA LEU A 84 0.40 7.26 -1.50
C LEU A 84 -0.71 6.90 -2.49
N SER A 85 -1.46 7.91 -2.91
CA SER A 85 -2.23 7.85 -4.15
C SER A 85 -1.55 8.68 -5.22
N LEU A 86 -1.85 8.36 -6.49
CA LEU A 86 -1.25 9.05 -7.63
C LEU A 86 -1.47 10.57 -7.60
N ASN A 87 -2.60 11.02 -7.05
CA ASN A 87 -2.98 12.43 -6.92
C ASN A 87 -2.08 13.24 -5.97
N GLU A 88 -1.18 12.58 -5.24
CA GLU A 88 -0.29 13.22 -4.26
C GLU A 88 1.14 13.37 -4.76
N ILE A 89 1.40 12.85 -5.95
CA ILE A 89 2.71 12.90 -6.58
C ILE A 89 2.71 14.11 -7.51
N ASP A 90 3.76 14.94 -7.40
CA ASP A 90 3.96 16.05 -8.31
C ASP A 90 4.01 15.51 -9.75
N PRO A 91 3.23 16.07 -10.69
CA PRO A 91 3.21 15.60 -12.08
C PRO A 91 4.57 15.60 -12.79
N ASN A 92 5.55 16.35 -12.27
CA ASN A 92 6.92 16.38 -12.79
C ASN A 92 7.80 15.23 -12.26
N ILE A 93 7.32 14.42 -11.31
CA ILE A 93 8.01 13.24 -10.81
C ILE A 93 7.63 12.03 -11.67
N GLU A 94 8.63 11.39 -12.25
CA GLU A 94 8.46 10.13 -12.96
C GLU A 94 8.29 8.97 -11.97
N ILE A 95 7.30 8.13 -12.20
CA ILE A 95 7.02 6.96 -11.37
C ILE A 95 7.59 5.73 -12.04
N GLU A 96 8.44 5.01 -11.32
CA GLU A 96 8.99 3.73 -11.75
C GLU A 96 8.35 2.60 -10.94
N VAL A 97 7.46 1.83 -11.55
CA VAL A 97 6.84 0.68 -10.90
C VAL A 97 7.82 -0.49 -10.94
N ILE A 98 8.37 -0.84 -9.78
CA ILE A 98 9.36 -1.93 -9.65
C ILE A 98 8.75 -3.24 -9.14
N GLY A 99 7.47 -3.21 -8.76
CA GLY A 99 6.78 -4.38 -8.26
C GLY A 99 5.28 -4.16 -8.06
N THR A 100 4.57 -5.28 -7.91
CA THR A 100 3.13 -5.29 -7.62
C THR A 100 2.88 -6.23 -6.44
N VAL A 101 2.16 -5.74 -5.44
CA VAL A 101 1.73 -6.51 -4.27
C VAL A 101 0.47 -7.28 -4.64
N MET A 102 0.49 -8.59 -4.39
CA MET A 102 -0.64 -9.47 -4.64
C MET A 102 -0.71 -10.54 -3.55
N LEU A 103 -1.90 -11.08 -3.32
CA LEU A 103 -2.07 -12.28 -2.49
C LEU A 103 -1.84 -13.51 -3.37
N GLU A 104 -1.18 -14.51 -2.81
CA GLU A 104 -1.08 -15.85 -3.40
C GLU A 104 -2.43 -16.60 -3.37
#